data_AF-A0A421DUL9-F1
#
_entry.id   AF-A0A421DUL9-F1
#
_cell.length_a   1.000
_cell.length_b   1.000
_cell.length_c   1.000
_cell.angle_alpha   90.00
_cell.angle_beta   90.00
_cell.angle_gamma   90.00
#
_symmetry.space_group_name_H-M   'P 1'
#
loop_
_entity.id
_entity.type
_entity.pdbx_description
1 polymer ?
#
loop_
_entity_poly.entity_id
_entity_poly.type
_entity_poly.pdbx_seq_one_letter_code
_entity_poly.pdbx_strand_id
1 'polypeptide(L)'
;MRADALWRVWAFIWAIPASFVASIVSIVGLVWGIVDVLWQLIFGTDGLSSSSRPAGIVKGVLLWPVDLTIYAFTGDGGMMWLPDV
;
A
#
# COMPACT_ATOMS: atom_id res chain seq x y z
N MET A 1 -23.72 14.59 6.36
CA MET A 1 -23.75 13.79 7.61
C MET A 1 -24.09 12.33 7.35
N ARG A 2 -25.30 11.95 6.88
CA ARG A 2 -25.62 10.54 6.62
C ARG A 2 -24.83 9.90 5.48
N ALA A 3 -24.65 10.62 4.37
CA ALA A 3 -23.85 10.15 3.23
C ALA A 3 -22.37 9.92 3.60
N ASP A 4 -21.83 10.80 4.44
CA ASP A 4 -20.45 10.70 4.95
C ASP A 4 -20.28 9.46 5.86
N ALA A 5 -21.23 9.23 6.77
CA ALA A 5 -21.24 8.00 7.57
C ALA A 5 -21.30 6.72 6.71
N LEU A 6 -22.06 6.73 5.61
CA LEU A 6 -22.12 5.59 4.68
C LEU A 6 -20.77 5.36 3.98
N TRP A 7 -20.09 6.43 3.56
CA TRP A 7 -18.76 6.32 2.95
C TRP A 7 -17.72 5.77 3.92
N ARG A 8 -17.82 6.13 5.20
CA ARG A 8 -16.93 5.61 6.24
C ARG A 8 -17.17 4.13 6.51
N VAL A 9 -18.43 3.69 6.54
CA VAL A 9 -18.76 2.24 6.62
C VAL A 9 -18.22 1.50 5.40
N TRP A 10 -18.36 2.10 4.22
CA TRP A 10 -17.88 1.48 3.00
C TRP A 10 -16.34 1.39 2.98
N ALA A 11 -15.64 2.40 3.48
CA ALA A 11 -14.19 2.37 3.64
C ALA A 11 -13.73 1.26 4.60
N PHE A 12 -14.45 1.00 5.70
CA PHE A 12 -14.19 -0.16 6.57
C PHE A 12 -14.30 -1.49 5.81
N ILE A 13 -15.36 -1.66 5.03
CA ILE A 13 -15.58 -2.89 4.25
C ILE A 13 -14.48 -3.04 3.20
N TRP A 14 -14.11 -1.94 2.53
CA TRP A 14 -13.12 -1.93 1.46
C TRP A 14 -11.68 -2.10 1.95
N ALA A 15 -11.40 -1.75 3.21
CA ALA A 15 -10.10 -1.99 3.83
C ALA A 15 -9.74 -3.48 3.90
N ILE A 16 -10.74 -4.39 3.94
CA ILE A 16 -10.52 -5.85 3.97
C ILE A 16 -9.87 -6.37 2.68
N PRO A 17 -10.48 -6.22 1.49
CA PRO A 17 -9.84 -6.63 0.24
C PRO A 17 -8.55 -5.83 -0.04
N ALA A 18 -8.48 -4.55 0.33
CA ALA A 18 -7.25 -3.76 0.22
C ALA A 18 -6.10 -4.37 1.05
N SER A 19 -6.37 -4.80 2.29
CA SER A 19 -5.40 -5.48 3.14
C SER A 19 -4.97 -6.83 2.57
N PHE A 20 -5.89 -7.56 1.93
CA PHE A 20 -5.55 -8.82 1.26
C PHE A 20 -4.56 -8.58 0.12
N VAL A 21 -4.82 -7.60 -0.75
CA VAL A 21 -3.89 -7.21 -1.83
C VAL A 21 -2.55 -6.74 -1.25
N ALA A 22 -2.58 -5.90 -0.22
CA ALA A 22 -1.38 -5.42 0.47
C ALA A 22 -0.53 -6.56 1.06
N SER A 23 -1.17 -7.61 1.59
CA SER A 23 -0.44 -8.77 2.10
C SER A 23 0.27 -9.56 0.98
N ILE A 24 -0.35 -9.73 -0.18
CA ILE A 24 0.29 -10.36 -1.35
C ILE A 24 1.48 -9.52 -1.82
N VAL A 25 1.31 -8.21 -1.95
CA VAL A 25 2.39 -7.31 -2.35
C VAL A 25 3.51 -7.26 -1.31
N SER A 26 3.18 -7.37 -0.01
CA SER A 26 4.18 -7.49 1.06
C SER A 26 5.04 -8.74 0.88
N ILE A 27 4.44 -9.89 0.58
CA ILE A 27 5.17 -11.15 0.39
C ILE A 27 6.08 -11.07 -0.83
N VAL A 28 5.56 -10.59 -1.97
CA VAL A 28 6.35 -10.41 -3.20
C VAL A 28 7.48 -9.41 -2.98
N GLY A 29 7.18 -8.28 -2.34
CA GLY A 29 8.14 -7.24 -2.00
C GLY A 29 9.23 -7.73 -1.06
N LEU A 30 8.91 -8.59 -0.10
CA LEU A 30 9.89 -9.21 0.80
C LEU A 30 10.86 -10.11 0.04
N VAL A 31 10.33 -11.01 -0.80
CA VAL A 31 11.16 -11.90 -1.63
C VAL A 31 12.08 -11.09 -2.53
N TRP A 32 11.53 -10.07 -3.20
CA TRP A 32 12.29 -9.21 -4.10
C TRP A 32 13.33 -8.36 -3.36
N GLY A 33 12.99 -7.82 -2.19
CA GLY A 33 13.90 -7.06 -1.35
C GLY A 33 15.10 -7.88 -0.89
N ILE A 34 14.90 -9.16 -0.57
CA ILE A 34 16.02 -10.08 -0.25
C ILE A 34 16.95 -10.23 -1.46
N VAL A 35 16.39 -10.46 -2.65
CA VAL A 35 17.17 -10.60 -3.89
C VAL A 35 17.96 -9.33 -4.20
N ASP A 36 17.34 -8.16 -4.07
CA ASP A 36 17.98 -6.87 -4.37
C ASP A 36 19.13 -6.57 -3.39
N VAL A 37 18.95 -6.83 -2.09
CA VAL A 37 20.02 -6.67 -1.09
C VAL A 37 21.21 -7.59 -1.40
N LEU A 38 20.96 -8.85 -1.77
CA LEU A 38 22.02 -9.77 -2.17
C LEU A 38 22.71 -9.29 -3.45
N TRP A 39 21.96 -8.75 -4.39
CA TRP A 39 22.51 -8.20 -5.64
C TRP A 39 23.37 -6.95 -5.39
N GLN A 40 22.92 -6.05 -4.53
CA GLN A 40 23.69 -4.88 -4.08
C GLN A 40 25.01 -5.30 -3.45
N LEU A 41 25.01 -6.35 -2.61
CA LEU A 41 26.24 -6.87 -1.98
C LEU A 41 27.24 -7.44 -3.00
N ILE A 42 26.78 -8.07 -4.08
CA ILE A 42 27.66 -8.71 -5.08
C ILE A 42 28.12 -7.72 -6.15
N PHE A 43 27.21 -6.89 -6.66
CA PHE A 43 27.43 -6.06 -7.85
C PHE A 43 27.53 -4.56 -7.54
N GLY A 44 27.21 -4.13 -6.31
CA GLY A 44 27.27 -2.72 -5.92
C GLY A 44 26.25 -1.82 -6.62
N THR A 45 25.17 -2.39 -7.16
CA THR A 45 24.12 -1.67 -7.90
C THR A 45 22.77 -1.75 -7.19
N ASP A 46 22.07 -0.61 -7.07
CA ASP A 46 20.72 -0.53 -6.49
C ASP A 46 19.64 -0.76 -7.54
N GLY A 47 19.06 -1.97 -7.59
CA GLY A 47 17.95 -2.29 -8.48
C GLY A 47 16.60 -1.73 -8.01
N LEU A 48 16.39 -1.68 -6.68
CA LEU A 48 15.25 -1.02 -6.03
C LEU A 48 15.66 0.32 -5.42
N SER A 49 15.86 1.33 -6.25
CA SER A 49 15.96 2.70 -5.72
C SER A 49 14.60 3.16 -5.18
N SER A 50 14.61 4.02 -4.16
CA SER A 50 13.39 4.62 -3.60
C SER A 50 12.59 5.47 -4.60
N SER A 51 13.20 5.86 -5.71
CA SER A 51 12.58 6.58 -6.83
C SER A 51 12.07 5.66 -7.94
N SER A 52 12.29 4.35 -7.84
CA SER A 52 11.86 3.40 -8.84
C SER A 52 10.34 3.21 -8.80
N ARG A 53 9.70 3.09 -9.97
CA ARG A 53 8.25 2.81 -10.07
C ARG A 53 7.81 1.59 -9.24
N PRO A 54 8.57 0.47 -9.18
CA PRO A 54 8.21 -0.66 -8.33
C PRO A 54 8.16 -0.30 -6.84
N ALA A 55 9.09 0.52 -6.36
CA ALA A 55 9.09 0.97 -4.96
C ALA A 55 7.89 1.87 -4.64
N GLY A 56 7.51 2.75 -5.57
CA GLY A 56 6.29 3.56 -5.46
C GLY A 56 5.03 2.69 -5.37
N ILE A 57 4.92 1.67 -6.23
CA ILE A 57 3.79 0.73 -6.23
C ILE A 57 3.70 -0.02 -4.91
N VAL A 58 4.81 -0.59 -4.42
CA VAL A 58 4.83 -1.30 -3.15
C VAL A 58 4.39 -0.37 -2.03
N LYS A 59 4.98 0.83 -1.94
CA LYS A 59 4.61 1.81 -0.91
C LYS A 59 3.12 2.18 -0.97
N GLY A 60 2.61 2.52 -2.15
CA GLY A 60 1.22 2.90 -2.35
C GLY A 60 0.24 1.80 -1.93
N VAL A 61 0.50 0.57 -2.39
CA VAL A 61 -0.34 -0.59 -2.06
C VAL A 61 -0.33 -0.91 -0.57
N LEU A 62 0.82 -0.78 0.10
CA LEU A 62 0.92 -1.07 1.55
C LEU A 62 0.22 -0.02 2.42
N LEU A 63 0.23 1.25 2.01
CA LEU A 63 -0.41 2.34 2.74
C LEU A 63 -1.92 2.41 2.50
N TRP A 64 -2.38 1.97 1.34
CA TRP A 64 -3.79 2.01 0.96
C TRP A 64 -4.80 1.50 2.01
N PRO A 65 -4.65 0.31 2.63
CA PRO A 65 -5.57 -0.13 3.69
C PRO A 65 -5.49 0.75 4.95
N VAL A 66 -4.33 1.35 5.24
CA VAL A 66 -4.16 2.29 6.36
C VAL A 66 -4.96 3.56 6.10
N ASP A 67 -4.87 4.11 4.90
CA ASP A 67 -5.58 5.34 4.52
C ASP A 67 -7.10 5.13 4.53
N LEU A 68 -7.58 3.97 4.04
CA LEU A 68 -9.00 3.60 4.13
C LEU A 68 -9.47 3.49 5.58
N THR A 69 -8.62 2.96 6.46
CA THR A 69 -8.92 2.83 7.89
C THR A 69 -8.96 4.19 8.57
N ILE A 70 -8.02 5.08 8.26
CA ILE A 70 -8.00 6.47 8.75
C ILE A 70 -9.31 7.17 8.33
N TYR A 71 -9.64 7.17 7.04
CA TYR A 71 -10.86 7.78 6.53
C TYR A 71 -12.11 7.21 7.21
N ALA A 72 -12.17 5.90 7.44
CA ALA A 72 -13.29 5.27 8.12
C ALA A 72 -13.45 5.75 9.58
N PHE A 73 -12.37 6.00 10.31
CA PHE A 73 -12.40 6.43 11.72
C PHE A 73 -12.54 7.94 11.93
N THR A 74 -11.89 8.75 11.10
CA THR A 74 -11.82 10.20 11.31
C THR A 74 -12.70 10.97 10.33
N GLY A 75 -13.06 10.36 9.19
CA GLY A 75 -13.60 11.09 8.04
C GLY A 75 -12.58 12.01 7.36
N ASP A 76 -11.33 11.95 7.81
CA ASP A 76 -10.22 12.75 7.29
C ASP A 76 -9.51 12.02 6.15
N GLY A 77 -8.99 12.79 5.19
CA GLY A 77 -8.52 12.26 3.91
C GLY A 77 -9.65 11.93 2.92
N GLY A 78 -9.31 11.22 1.85
CA GLY A 78 -10.25 10.81 0.80
C GLY A 78 -10.46 9.30 0.80
N MET A 79 -11.68 8.86 0.48
CA MET A 79 -11.91 7.45 0.21
C MET A 79 -11.19 7.06 -1.09
N MET A 80 -10.19 6.19 -0.98
CA MET A 80 -9.40 5.73 -2.12
C MET A 80 -9.85 4.35 -2.61
N TRP A 81 -10.30 4.29 -3.85
CA TRP A 81 -10.69 3.02 -4.50
C TRP A 81 -9.49 2.20 -4.98
N LEU A 82 -8.35 2.85 -5.14
CA LEU A 82 -7.08 2.29 -5.60
C LEU A 82 -5.94 2.93 -4.78
N PRO A 83 -4.79 2.24 -4.64
CA PRO A 83 -3.61 2.81 -4.03
C PRO A 83 -3.08 4.01 -4.83
N ASP A 84 -2.54 5.00 -4.12
CA ASP A 84 -1.84 6.13 -4.72
C ASP A 84 -0.38 5.72 -5.04
N VAL A 85 0.02 5.81 -6.31
CA VAL A 85 1.25 5.20 -6.88
C VAL A 85 2.14 6.18 -7.63
#